data_AF-A0A0C2G175-F1
#
_entry.id   AF-A0A0C2G175-F1
#
_cell.length_a   1.000
_cell.length_b   1.000
_cell.length_c   1.000
_cell.angle_alpha   90.00
_cell.angle_beta   90.00
_cell.angle_gamma   90.00
#
_symmetry.space_group_name_H-M   'P 1'
#
loop_
_entity.id
_entity.type
_entity.pdbx_description
1 polymer ?
#
loop_
_entity_poly.entity_id
_entity_poly.type
_entity_poly.pdbx_seq_one_letter_code
_entity_poly.pdbx_strand_id
1 'polypeptide(L)'
;MVGISQTIITVHGMVFICGFQDSPHFERRNSLVPARISGRQSNRSMRGKRKTRAVPEFYDHSRHPSIRLKAPSAKKVFLFRTDITMHELYLQVRRDVIEERIQPRRDAAYELAALALQAEFGNRPPPVIHDYFDNQHYLPQRYCTSDDPKHLQSVLSEMHGHYAGTKPLEAEHKFIQICQRHRDFGAHLHRVFRNKPTGNHGAAPFDPDTGAALWIAIMPRGIGVYEEQGSVRELLAEHLWQDTQTLQFDRKKFVIIAVEGSQQTESIFYTDHHTK
;
A
#
# COMPACT_ATOMS: atom_id res chain seq x y z
N MET A 1 -14.67 30.59 24.99
CA MET A 1 -14.73 30.51 23.52
C MET A 1 -13.37 30.91 22.99
N VAL A 2 -12.42 29.98 22.97
CA VAL A 2 -11.08 30.21 22.43
C VAL A 2 -11.07 29.56 21.06
N GLY A 3 -11.00 30.39 20.02
CA GLY A 3 -11.00 29.95 18.64
C GLY A 3 -9.81 29.04 18.39
N ILE A 4 -10.08 27.81 17.96
CA ILE A 4 -9.08 26.89 17.46
C ILE A 4 -8.65 27.46 16.11
N SER A 5 -7.54 28.20 16.12
CA SER A 5 -6.86 28.60 14.90
C SER A 5 -6.54 27.32 14.13
N GLN A 6 -7.13 27.19 12.94
CA GLN A 6 -6.83 26.12 11.98
C GLN A 6 -5.38 26.27 11.54
N THR A 7 -4.44 25.75 12.32
CA THR A 7 -3.06 25.56 11.87
C THR A 7 -3.07 24.36 10.95
N ILE A 8 -3.30 24.65 9.67
CA ILE A 8 -3.05 23.76 8.54
C ILE A 8 -1.61 23.27 8.69
N ILE A 9 -1.45 22.00 9.05
CA ILE A 9 -0.17 21.32 8.99
C ILE A 9 0.20 21.20 7.50
N THR A 10 0.94 22.18 7.01
CA THR A 10 1.68 22.09 5.75
C THR A 10 3.07 21.58 6.12
N VAL A 11 3.24 20.26 6.22
CA VAL A 11 4.60 19.69 6.28
C VAL A 11 5.19 19.81 4.87
N HIS A 12 6.10 20.77 4.70
CA HIS A 12 7.09 20.87 3.61
C HIS A 12 6.69 20.28 2.23
N GLY A 13 5.96 21.06 1.44
CA GLY A 13 5.99 20.94 -0.03
C GLY A 13 5.06 19.91 -0.68
N MET A 14 4.14 19.29 0.05
CA MET A 14 3.17 18.39 -0.57
C MET A 14 1.91 19.12 -1.03
N VAL A 15 1.95 19.52 -2.31
CA VAL A 15 0.80 19.97 -3.08
C VAL A 15 -0.05 18.75 -3.45
N PHE A 16 -1.30 18.70 -3.00
CA PHE A 16 -2.24 17.63 -3.36
C PHE A 16 -3.22 18.11 -4.43
N ILE A 17 -2.91 17.76 -5.67
CA ILE A 17 -3.76 17.97 -6.83
C ILE A 17 -4.28 16.60 -7.25
N CYS A 18 -5.59 16.37 -7.12
CA CYS A 18 -6.28 15.44 -8.00
C CYS A 18 -6.98 16.30 -9.04
N GLY A 19 -6.29 16.55 -10.15
CA GLY A 19 -6.87 17.10 -11.36
C GLY A 19 -6.72 16.03 -12.42
N PHE A 20 -7.80 15.31 -12.72
CA PHE A 20 -7.87 14.53 -13.94
C PHE A 20 -8.97 15.15 -14.79
N GLN A 21 -8.59 15.60 -15.99
CA GLN A 21 -9.53 15.96 -17.04
C GLN A 21 -10.26 14.69 -17.47
N ASP A 22 -11.58 14.79 -17.58
CA ASP A 22 -12.45 13.74 -18.07
C ASP A 22 -11.98 13.31 -19.48
N SER A 23 -11.38 12.11 -19.56
CA SER A 23 -11.19 11.40 -20.82
C SER A 23 -12.37 10.44 -21.00
N PRO A 24 -13.13 10.53 -22.10
CA PRO A 24 -14.36 9.75 -22.30
C PRO A 24 -14.10 8.26 -22.59
N HIS A 25 -12.84 7.82 -22.68
CA HIS A 25 -12.47 6.42 -22.96
C HIS A 25 -11.24 6.02 -22.15
N PHE A 26 -11.41 5.10 -21.19
CA PHE A 26 -10.32 4.53 -20.39
C PHE A 26 -10.05 3.08 -20.84
N GLU A 27 -8.91 2.87 -21.50
CA GLU A 27 -8.41 1.53 -21.84
C GLU A 27 -7.26 1.15 -20.91
N ARG A 28 -7.39 0.01 -20.22
CA ARG A 28 -6.35 -0.56 -19.34
C ARG A 28 -5.09 -0.90 -20.13
N ARG A 29 -3.91 -0.59 -19.59
CA ARG A 29 -2.62 -0.88 -20.23
C ARG A 29 -1.99 -2.14 -19.66
N ASN A 30 -2.71 -3.27 -19.69
CA ASN A 30 -2.12 -4.55 -19.28
C ASN A 30 -1.09 -5.05 -20.30
N SER A 31 0.08 -5.48 -19.82
CA SER A 31 1.19 -5.97 -20.66
C SER A 31 0.85 -7.26 -21.44
N LEU A 32 -0.14 -8.03 -20.95
CA LEU A 32 -0.73 -9.17 -21.64
C LEU A 32 -2.26 -8.99 -21.76
N VAL A 33 -2.71 -8.70 -22.98
CA VAL A 33 -4.14 -8.79 -23.33
C VAL A 33 -4.57 -10.26 -23.23
N PRO A 34 -5.78 -10.62 -22.73
CA PRO A 34 -6.24 -12.02 -22.65
C PRO A 34 -6.06 -12.82 -23.95
N ALA A 35 -6.17 -12.15 -25.11
CA ALA A 35 -5.94 -12.74 -26.43
C ALA A 35 -4.49 -13.24 -26.68
N ARG A 36 -3.50 -12.78 -25.91
CA ARG A 36 -2.08 -13.17 -26.05
C ARG A 36 -1.69 -14.42 -25.24
N ILE A 37 -2.55 -14.87 -24.33
CA ILE A 37 -2.36 -16.08 -23.52
C ILE A 37 -2.95 -17.31 -24.25
N SER A 38 -3.79 -17.09 -25.27
CA SER A 38 -4.29 -18.13 -26.16
C SER A 38 -3.13 -18.85 -26.87
N GLY A 39 -2.89 -20.09 -26.49
CA GLY A 39 -1.85 -21.01 -27.01
C GLY A 39 -2.00 -21.43 -28.48
N ARG A 40 -2.50 -20.55 -29.37
CA ARG A 40 -2.49 -20.82 -30.80
C ARG A 40 -1.08 -20.54 -31.32
N GLN A 41 -0.34 -21.60 -31.61
CA GLN A 41 0.94 -21.52 -32.33
C GLN A 41 0.70 -20.82 -33.68
N SER A 42 0.97 -19.51 -33.74
CA SER A 42 1.15 -18.82 -35.00
C SER A 42 2.56 -19.15 -35.50
N ASN A 43 2.67 -19.94 -36.56
CA ASN A 43 3.90 -20.14 -37.33
C ASN A 43 4.32 -18.81 -37.98
N ARG A 44 4.92 -17.90 -37.20
CA ARG A 44 5.69 -16.77 -37.73
C ARG A 44 6.92 -16.56 -36.86
N SER A 45 8.06 -16.86 -37.46
CA SER A 45 9.40 -16.46 -37.03
C SER A 45 9.43 -14.95 -36.81
N MET A 46 9.50 -14.52 -35.54
CA MET A 46 10.04 -13.22 -35.16
C MET A 46 10.77 -13.39 -33.83
N ARG A 47 12.08 -13.16 -33.89
CA ARG A 47 13.07 -13.23 -32.81
C ARG A 47 12.85 -12.06 -31.85
N GLY A 48 11.79 -12.13 -31.05
CA GLY A 48 11.59 -11.35 -29.83
C GLY A 48 11.15 -12.33 -28.75
N LYS A 49 11.81 -12.34 -27.58
CA LYS A 49 11.42 -13.20 -26.46
C LYS A 49 9.93 -12.96 -26.17
N ARG A 50 9.05 -13.90 -26.53
CA ARG A 50 7.64 -13.87 -26.14
C ARG A 50 7.60 -13.83 -24.62
N LYS A 51 7.06 -12.75 -24.03
CA LYS A 51 6.83 -12.68 -22.59
C LYS A 51 5.72 -13.70 -22.27
N THR A 52 6.07 -14.79 -21.60
CA THR A 52 5.11 -15.83 -21.17
C THR A 52 4.43 -15.49 -19.85
N ARG A 53 4.99 -14.53 -19.11
CA ARG A 53 4.49 -14.04 -17.82
C ARG A 53 4.01 -12.60 -17.94
N ALA A 54 2.87 -12.29 -17.31
CA ALA A 54 2.48 -10.88 -17.19
C ALA A 54 3.40 -10.16 -16.22
N VAL A 55 3.71 -8.92 -16.59
CA VAL A 55 4.25 -7.92 -15.68
C VAL A 55 3.08 -7.02 -15.30
N PRO A 56 2.77 -6.86 -14.00
CA PRO A 56 1.71 -5.97 -13.57
C PRO A 56 1.90 -4.53 -14.05
N GLU A 57 0.79 -3.85 -14.31
CA GLU A 57 0.76 -2.46 -14.80
C GLU A 57 1.48 -1.48 -13.86
N PHE A 58 1.51 -1.74 -12.55
CA PHE A 58 2.20 -0.86 -11.60
C PHE A 58 3.73 -0.96 -11.62
N TYR A 59 4.32 -2.03 -12.21
CA TYR A 59 5.76 -2.16 -12.40
C TYR A 59 6.24 -1.49 -13.69
N ASP A 60 5.34 -1.10 -14.58
CA ASP A 60 5.71 -0.26 -15.71
C ASP A 60 6.18 1.10 -15.16
N HIS A 61 7.37 1.55 -15.55
CA HIS A 61 8.03 2.75 -15.01
C HIS A 61 7.33 4.06 -15.40
N SER A 62 6.13 3.99 -15.98
CA SER A 62 5.21 5.12 -16.09
C SER A 62 4.90 5.68 -14.70
N ARG A 63 5.08 7.00 -14.54
CA ARG A 63 4.70 7.69 -13.30
C ARG A 63 3.19 7.63 -13.13
N HIS A 64 2.72 6.69 -12.32
CA HIS A 64 1.33 6.65 -11.88
C HIS A 64 1.07 7.82 -10.91
N PRO A 65 -0.06 8.54 -11.04
CA PRO A 65 -0.43 9.58 -10.08
C PRO A 65 -0.51 9.01 -8.65
N SER A 66 -0.02 9.77 -7.67
CA SER A 66 -0.16 9.41 -6.26
C SER A 66 -1.41 10.05 -5.65
N ILE A 67 -2.41 9.22 -5.37
CA ILE A 67 -3.61 9.59 -4.65
C ILE A 67 -3.29 9.63 -3.16
N ARG A 68 -3.33 10.82 -2.56
CA ARG A 68 -3.19 10.95 -1.11
C ARG A 68 -4.53 11.09 -0.42
N LEU A 69 -4.78 10.23 0.56
CA LEU A 69 -5.93 10.32 1.44
C LEU A 69 -5.71 11.44 2.46
N LYS A 70 -6.75 12.24 2.68
CA LYS A 70 -6.73 13.32 3.66
C LYS A 70 -7.52 12.90 4.89
N ALA A 71 -7.17 13.48 6.04
CA ALA A 71 -7.97 13.31 7.25
C ALA A 71 -9.43 13.71 6.98
N PRO A 72 -10.41 12.94 7.48
CA PRO A 72 -11.81 13.24 7.24
C PRO A 72 -12.13 14.57 7.92
N SER A 73 -12.43 15.58 7.11
CA SER A 73 -13.33 16.65 7.56
C SER A 73 -14.71 16.02 7.79
N ALA A 74 -15.54 16.55 8.69
CA ALA A 74 -16.80 15.97 9.20
C ALA A 74 -17.86 15.52 8.15
N LYS A 75 -17.55 15.51 6.86
CA LYS A 75 -18.37 15.04 5.76
C LYS A 75 -17.77 13.74 5.21
N LYS A 76 -18.59 12.66 5.23
CA LYS A 76 -18.28 11.38 4.57
C LYS A 76 -17.81 11.63 3.13
N VAL A 77 -16.53 11.37 2.86
CA VAL A 77 -15.98 11.46 1.51
C VAL A 77 -16.38 10.20 0.75
N PHE A 78 -17.36 10.31 -0.14
CA PHE A 78 -17.62 9.31 -1.18
C PHE A 78 -16.43 9.31 -2.14
N LEU A 79 -15.61 8.25 -2.09
CA LEU A 79 -14.21 8.30 -2.51
C LEU A 79 -13.94 7.92 -3.98
N PHE A 80 -14.96 7.70 -4.81
CA PHE A 80 -14.76 7.24 -6.19
C PHE A 80 -15.71 7.96 -7.14
N ARG A 81 -15.21 9.00 -7.82
CA ARG A 81 -16.03 9.79 -8.77
C ARG A 81 -16.02 9.21 -10.18
N THR A 82 -14.99 8.45 -10.57
CA THR A 82 -14.85 7.84 -11.90
C THR A 82 -14.05 6.53 -11.87
N ASP A 83 -14.26 5.66 -12.86
CA ASP A 83 -13.52 4.40 -13.03
C ASP A 83 -12.00 4.60 -13.12
N ILE A 84 -11.56 5.71 -13.74
CA ILE A 84 -10.14 6.10 -13.84
C ILE A 84 -9.55 6.32 -12.44
N THR A 85 -10.22 7.12 -11.60
CA THR A 85 -9.73 7.39 -10.24
C THR A 85 -9.68 6.14 -9.38
N MET A 86 -10.60 5.19 -9.60
CA MET A 86 -10.61 3.93 -8.89
C MET A 86 -9.47 3.02 -9.34
N HIS A 87 -9.20 2.93 -10.64
CA HIS A 87 -8.10 2.13 -11.17
C HIS A 87 -6.73 2.63 -10.68
N GLU A 88 -6.50 3.95 -10.72
CA GLU A 88 -5.26 4.54 -10.19
C GLU A 88 -5.07 4.27 -8.70
N LEU A 89 -6.15 4.32 -7.92
CA LEU A 89 -6.11 3.97 -6.51
C LEU A 89 -5.83 2.48 -6.30
N TYR A 90 -6.42 1.61 -7.11
CA TYR A 90 -6.12 0.17 -7.10
C TYR A 90 -4.62 -0.07 -7.34
N LEU A 91 -4.02 0.56 -8.36
CA LEU A 91 -2.59 0.42 -8.66
C LEU A 91 -1.72 0.89 -7.49
N GLN A 92 -2.07 2.03 -6.88
CA GLN A 92 -1.34 2.53 -5.72
C GLN A 92 -1.44 1.59 -4.52
N VAL A 93 -2.64 1.16 -4.16
CA VAL A 93 -2.87 0.30 -2.99
C VAL A 93 -2.22 -1.06 -3.20
N ARG A 94 -2.18 -1.56 -4.44
CA ARG A 94 -1.46 -2.79 -4.75
C ARG A 94 0.05 -2.65 -4.58
N ARG A 95 0.64 -1.52 -4.99
CA ARG A 95 2.04 -1.20 -4.65
C ARG A 95 2.24 -1.18 -3.14
N ASP A 96 1.32 -0.55 -2.41
CA ASP A 96 1.41 -0.46 -0.95
C ASP A 96 1.37 -1.83 -0.27
N VAL A 97 0.62 -2.81 -0.81
CA VAL A 97 0.65 -4.20 -0.31
C VAL A 97 1.99 -4.86 -0.61
N ILE A 98 2.49 -4.79 -1.85
CA ILE A 98 3.72 -5.46 -2.28
C ILE A 98 4.96 -4.88 -1.60
N GLU A 99 5.01 -3.56 -1.44
CA GLU A 99 6.08 -2.82 -0.74
C GLU A 99 5.91 -2.86 0.79
N GLU A 100 4.98 -3.66 1.30
CA GLU A 100 4.71 -3.86 2.72
C GLU A 100 4.39 -2.55 3.48
N ARG A 101 3.82 -1.54 2.81
CA ARG A 101 3.18 -0.39 3.49
C ARG A 101 1.84 -0.77 4.11
N ILE A 102 1.10 -1.67 3.47
CA ILE A 102 -0.05 -2.36 4.04
C ILE A 102 0.37 -3.80 4.31
N GLN A 103 0.23 -4.28 5.54
CA GLN A 103 0.62 -5.64 5.91
C GLN A 103 -0.60 -6.54 6.17
N PRO A 104 -1.25 -7.06 5.11
CA PRO A 104 -2.37 -7.98 5.29
C PRO A 104 -1.90 -9.31 5.90
N ARG A 105 -2.80 -10.01 6.59
CA ARG A 105 -2.57 -11.39 7.02
C ARG A 105 -2.52 -12.32 5.80
N ARG A 106 -2.03 -13.55 5.97
CA ARG A 106 -1.77 -14.48 4.86
C ARG A 106 -3.01 -14.76 4.01
N ASP A 107 -4.14 -15.06 4.66
CA ASP A 107 -5.43 -15.28 4.03
C ASP A 107 -5.88 -14.09 3.18
N ALA A 108 -5.85 -12.88 3.76
CA ALA A 108 -6.18 -11.66 3.04
C ALA A 108 -5.20 -11.36 1.89
N ALA A 109 -3.90 -11.62 2.07
CA ALA A 109 -2.90 -11.45 1.02
C ALA A 109 -3.16 -12.37 -0.19
N TYR A 110 -3.59 -13.61 0.06
CA TYR A 110 -3.88 -14.58 -1.00
C TYR A 110 -5.16 -14.20 -1.74
N GLU A 111 -6.17 -13.71 -1.00
CA GLU A 111 -7.39 -13.17 -1.59
C GLU A 111 -7.12 -11.94 -2.46
N LEU A 112 -6.29 -11.00 -1.98
CA LEU A 112 -5.85 -9.83 -2.74
C LEU A 112 -5.08 -10.23 -4.01
N ALA A 113 -4.19 -11.22 -3.91
CA ALA A 113 -3.48 -11.76 -5.06
C ALA A 113 -4.44 -12.32 -6.12
N ALA A 114 -5.44 -13.12 -5.71
CA ALA A 114 -6.45 -13.68 -6.60
C ALA A 114 -7.32 -12.60 -7.27
N LEU A 115 -7.73 -11.57 -6.52
CA LEU A 115 -8.47 -10.42 -7.05
C LEU A 115 -7.62 -9.62 -8.04
N ALA A 116 -6.32 -9.44 -7.78
CA ALA A 116 -5.41 -8.78 -8.71
C ALA A 116 -5.22 -9.60 -10.00
N LEU A 117 -5.11 -10.93 -9.90
CA LEU A 117 -5.10 -11.81 -11.07
C LEU A 117 -6.40 -11.66 -11.88
N GLN A 118 -7.56 -11.64 -11.23
CA GLN A 118 -8.85 -11.46 -11.90
C GLN A 118 -8.97 -10.07 -12.57
N ALA A 119 -8.48 -9.02 -11.92
CA ALA A 119 -8.47 -7.66 -12.46
C ALA A 119 -7.57 -7.52 -13.70
N GLU A 120 -6.47 -8.28 -13.76
CA GLU A 120 -5.53 -8.23 -14.88
C GLU A 120 -5.90 -9.15 -16.04
N PHE A 121 -6.28 -10.39 -15.73
CA PHE A 121 -6.45 -11.47 -16.71
C PHE A 121 -7.91 -11.78 -17.04
N GLY A 122 -8.86 -11.26 -16.27
CA GLY A 122 -10.22 -11.78 -16.29
C GLY A 122 -10.24 -13.20 -15.71
N ASN A 123 -11.00 -14.11 -16.30
CA ASN A 123 -11.11 -15.47 -15.77
C ASN A 123 -9.78 -16.22 -15.86
N ARG A 124 -9.54 -17.08 -14.87
CA ARG A 124 -8.42 -18.02 -14.84
C ARG A 124 -8.27 -18.78 -16.18
N PRO A 125 -7.05 -18.81 -16.75
CA PRO A 125 -6.75 -19.64 -17.93
C PRO A 125 -7.03 -21.14 -17.68
N PRO A 126 -7.16 -21.95 -18.75
CA PRO A 126 -7.33 -23.39 -18.62
C PRO A 126 -6.25 -24.02 -17.72
N PRO A 127 -6.55 -25.05 -16.90
CA PRO A 127 -5.62 -25.62 -15.92
C PRO A 127 -4.25 -26.07 -16.47
N VAL A 128 -4.15 -26.34 -17.78
CA VAL A 128 -2.88 -26.67 -18.43
C VAL A 128 -1.87 -25.50 -18.41
N ILE A 129 -2.35 -24.25 -18.35
CA ILE A 129 -1.53 -23.04 -18.28
C ILE A 129 -1.41 -22.61 -16.82
N HIS A 130 -0.24 -22.82 -16.22
CA HIS A 130 0.02 -22.55 -14.81
C HIS A 130 1.09 -21.48 -14.56
N ASP A 131 1.84 -21.08 -15.60
CA ASP A 131 2.97 -20.15 -15.52
C ASP A 131 2.66 -18.72 -16.00
N TYR A 132 1.39 -18.34 -16.08
CA TYR A 132 0.94 -17.05 -16.62
C TYR A 132 1.22 -15.84 -15.71
N PHE A 133 1.62 -16.08 -14.46
CA PHE A 133 1.99 -15.06 -13.48
C PHE A 133 3.20 -15.48 -12.63
N ASP A 134 3.78 -14.52 -11.91
CA ASP A 134 4.88 -14.74 -10.96
C ASP A 134 4.41 -14.41 -9.54
N ASN A 135 4.67 -15.27 -8.55
CA ASN A 135 4.19 -15.07 -7.18
C ASN A 135 4.65 -13.73 -6.60
N GLN A 136 5.88 -13.31 -6.89
CA GLN A 136 6.46 -12.06 -6.37
C GLN A 136 5.76 -10.79 -6.87
N HIS A 137 5.01 -10.89 -7.97
CA HIS A 137 4.23 -9.77 -8.52
C HIS A 137 2.88 -9.59 -7.83
N TYR A 138 2.44 -10.57 -7.05
CA TYR A 138 1.09 -10.61 -6.45
C TYR A 138 1.12 -10.79 -4.93
N LEU A 139 2.24 -11.23 -4.36
CA LEU A 139 2.42 -11.40 -2.93
C LEU A 139 3.65 -10.64 -2.41
N PRO A 140 3.56 -10.06 -1.20
CA PRO A 140 4.72 -9.60 -0.44
C PRO A 140 5.81 -10.66 -0.31
N GLN A 141 7.06 -10.23 -0.31
CA GLN A 141 8.22 -11.13 -0.27
C GLN A 141 8.17 -12.11 0.92
N ARG A 142 7.66 -11.69 2.08
CA ARG A 142 7.54 -12.54 3.28
C ARG A 142 6.70 -13.81 3.07
N TYR A 143 5.76 -13.80 2.13
CA TYR A 143 4.93 -14.97 1.80
C TYR A 143 5.53 -15.81 0.67
N CYS A 144 6.45 -15.26 -0.10
CA CYS A 144 7.15 -15.97 -1.16
C CYS A 144 8.31 -16.82 -0.63
N THR A 145 8.87 -16.49 0.53
CA THR A 145 10.06 -17.15 1.10
C THR A 145 9.76 -18.41 1.90
N SER A 146 8.53 -18.60 2.39
CA SER A 146 8.18 -19.69 3.30
C SER A 146 7.72 -20.98 2.61
N ASP A 147 7.13 -20.86 1.42
CA ASP A 147 6.42 -21.94 0.74
C ASP A 147 7.15 -22.38 -0.54
N ASP A 148 6.99 -23.64 -0.96
CA ASP A 148 7.46 -24.09 -2.28
C ASP A 148 6.80 -23.21 -3.37
N PRO A 149 7.59 -22.51 -4.24
CA PRO A 149 7.05 -21.59 -5.23
C PRO A 149 6.01 -22.22 -6.16
N LYS A 150 6.15 -23.51 -6.50
CA LYS A 150 5.20 -24.22 -7.37
C LYS A 150 3.90 -24.52 -6.66
N HIS A 151 3.97 -25.01 -5.41
CA HIS A 151 2.79 -25.18 -4.58
C HIS A 151 2.04 -23.86 -4.40
N LEU A 152 2.75 -22.78 -4.07
CA LEU A 152 2.16 -21.45 -3.90
C LEU A 152 1.48 -20.95 -5.18
N GLN A 153 2.11 -21.15 -6.35
CA GLN A 153 1.52 -20.81 -7.64
C GLN A 153 0.24 -21.61 -7.92
N SER A 154 0.20 -22.89 -7.56
CA SER A 154 -1.01 -23.72 -7.68
C SER A 154 -2.14 -23.20 -6.80
N VAL A 155 -1.86 -22.87 -5.54
CA VAL A 155 -2.84 -22.31 -4.59
C VAL A 155 -3.41 -20.98 -5.11
N LEU A 156 -2.55 -20.06 -5.55
CA LEU A 156 -3.00 -18.77 -6.10
C LEU A 156 -3.80 -18.93 -7.40
N SER A 157 -3.41 -19.87 -8.27
CA SER A 157 -4.17 -20.17 -9.47
C SER A 157 -5.55 -20.73 -9.13
N GLU A 158 -5.66 -21.66 -8.16
CA GLU A 158 -6.96 -22.17 -7.70
C GLU A 158 -7.84 -21.05 -7.14
N MET A 159 -7.29 -20.19 -6.28
CA MET A 159 -7.98 -19.04 -5.70
C MET A 159 -8.47 -18.06 -6.78
N HIS A 160 -7.67 -17.80 -7.82
CA HIS A 160 -8.09 -17.01 -8.98
C HIS A 160 -9.33 -17.61 -9.66
N GLY A 161 -9.43 -18.94 -9.71
CA GLY A 161 -10.60 -19.65 -10.25
C GLY A 161 -11.91 -19.36 -9.52
N HIS A 162 -11.88 -19.08 -8.22
CA HIS A 162 -13.07 -18.73 -7.43
C HIS A 162 -13.71 -17.40 -7.82
N TYR A 163 -12.96 -16.54 -8.52
CA TYR A 163 -13.44 -15.24 -8.97
C TYR A 163 -13.96 -15.23 -10.41
N ALA A 164 -14.05 -16.40 -11.07
CA ALA A 164 -14.57 -16.53 -12.43
C ALA A 164 -15.92 -15.81 -12.60
N GLY A 165 -16.03 -15.00 -13.65
CA GLY A 165 -17.19 -14.17 -13.96
C GLY A 165 -17.17 -12.77 -13.32
N THR A 166 -16.28 -12.51 -12.34
CA THR A 166 -16.12 -11.16 -11.76
C THR A 166 -15.50 -10.23 -12.80
N LYS A 167 -16.11 -9.07 -13.04
CA LYS A 167 -15.56 -8.09 -13.98
C LYS A 167 -14.28 -7.47 -13.43
N PRO A 168 -13.31 -7.07 -14.28
CA PRO A 168 -12.07 -6.45 -13.82
C PRO A 168 -12.28 -5.25 -12.88
N LEU A 169 -13.25 -4.38 -13.20
CA LEU A 169 -13.61 -3.21 -12.38
C LEU A 169 -14.13 -3.61 -10.99
N GLU A 170 -14.94 -4.67 -10.91
CA GLU A 170 -15.46 -5.17 -9.63
C GLU A 170 -14.36 -5.84 -8.80
N ALA A 171 -13.42 -6.52 -9.45
CA ALA A 171 -12.27 -7.12 -8.78
C ALA A 171 -11.37 -6.05 -8.13
N GLU A 172 -11.11 -4.95 -8.84
CA GLU A 172 -10.39 -3.79 -8.28
C GLU A 172 -11.12 -3.16 -7.10
N HIS A 173 -12.44 -2.98 -7.22
CA HIS A 173 -13.24 -2.42 -6.13
C HIS A 173 -13.18 -3.31 -4.88
N LYS A 174 -13.35 -4.64 -5.03
CA LYS A 174 -13.20 -5.61 -3.94
C LYS A 174 -11.80 -5.57 -3.33
N PHE A 175 -10.76 -5.48 -4.16
CA PHE A 175 -9.37 -5.35 -3.71
C PHE A 175 -9.19 -4.13 -2.81
N ILE A 176 -9.65 -2.96 -3.27
CA ILE A 176 -9.58 -1.71 -2.48
C ILE A 176 -10.38 -1.85 -1.17
N GLN A 177 -11.58 -2.44 -1.21
CA GLN A 177 -12.41 -2.64 -0.01
C GLN A 177 -11.74 -3.52 1.04
N ILE A 178 -11.03 -4.57 0.64
CA ILE A 178 -10.26 -5.41 1.57
C ILE A 178 -9.14 -4.58 2.18
N CYS A 179 -8.36 -3.87 1.37
CA CYS A 179 -7.27 -3.01 1.85
C CYS A 179 -7.76 -1.91 2.81
N GLN A 180 -8.93 -1.31 2.56
CA GLN A 180 -9.53 -0.28 3.42
C GLN A 180 -9.83 -0.74 4.85
N ARG A 181 -9.94 -2.05 5.09
CA ARG A 181 -10.16 -2.60 6.44
C ARG A 181 -8.88 -2.59 7.29
N HIS A 182 -7.72 -2.43 6.67
CA HIS A 182 -6.45 -2.41 7.36
C HIS A 182 -6.18 -1.06 8.03
N ARG A 183 -5.61 -1.11 9.23
CA ARG A 183 -5.26 0.07 10.01
C ARG A 183 -4.19 0.92 9.33
N ASP A 184 -3.30 0.36 8.55
CA ASP A 184 -2.26 1.08 7.82
C ASP A 184 -2.73 1.55 6.42
N PHE A 185 -4.02 1.46 6.10
CA PHE A 185 -4.55 1.94 4.82
C PHE A 185 -4.32 3.44 4.64
N GLY A 186 -3.58 3.81 3.59
CA GLY A 186 -3.19 5.19 3.30
C GLY A 186 -2.17 5.76 4.29
N ALA A 187 -1.47 4.91 5.04
CA ALA A 187 -0.42 5.35 5.95
C ALA A 187 0.81 5.85 5.21
N HIS A 188 1.35 6.97 5.69
CA HIS A 188 2.71 7.39 5.39
C HIS A 188 3.62 6.94 6.53
N LEU A 189 4.46 5.95 6.24
CA LEU A 189 5.34 5.31 7.21
C LEU A 189 6.71 6.00 7.23
N HIS A 190 7.14 6.37 8.42
CA HIS A 190 8.43 7.01 8.68
C HIS A 190 9.14 6.26 9.80
N ARG A 191 10.39 5.85 9.55
CA ARG A 191 11.22 5.24 10.58
C ARG A 191 11.64 6.30 11.61
N VAL A 192 11.59 5.94 12.88
CA VAL A 192 11.94 6.83 13.99
C VAL A 192 12.75 6.12 15.08
N PHE A 193 13.28 6.89 16.02
CA PHE A 193 14.06 6.44 17.17
C PHE A 193 13.51 7.08 18.45
N ARG A 194 13.52 6.36 19.59
CA ARG A 194 13.19 6.97 20.90
C ARG A 194 14.24 7.98 21.36
N ASN A 195 15.49 7.73 21.01
CA ASN A 195 16.64 8.53 21.43
C ASN A 195 17.26 9.28 20.25
N LYS A 196 17.84 10.45 20.55
CA LYS A 196 18.53 11.26 19.56
C LYS A 196 19.73 10.49 18.99
N PRO A 197 19.87 10.39 17.65
CA PRO A 197 21.08 9.83 17.04
C PRO A 197 22.33 10.61 17.45
N THR A 198 23.26 9.97 18.14
CA THR A 198 24.58 10.54 18.47
C THR A 198 25.53 10.37 17.28
N GLY A 199 26.42 11.35 17.07
CA GLY A 199 27.14 11.54 15.80
C GLY A 199 28.31 10.60 15.52
N ASN A 200 28.77 9.80 16.49
CA ASN A 200 29.98 8.96 16.34
C ASN A 200 29.68 7.46 16.28
N HIS A 201 28.54 7.04 16.83
CA HIS A 201 27.91 5.75 16.61
C HIS A 201 26.45 6.11 16.43
N GLY A 202 25.91 6.03 15.21
CA GLY A 202 24.51 6.41 14.95
C GLY A 202 23.57 5.82 16.00
N ALA A 203 22.42 6.45 16.27
CA ALA A 203 21.40 5.82 17.12
C ALA A 203 21.24 4.37 16.65
N ALA A 204 21.36 3.42 17.58
CA ALA A 204 20.99 2.04 17.30
C ALA A 204 19.62 2.11 16.63
N PRO A 205 19.45 1.57 15.42
CA PRO A 205 18.29 1.92 14.63
C PRO A 205 17.06 1.08 15.04
N PHE A 206 17.13 0.64 16.29
CA PHE A 206 16.38 -0.35 17.01
C PHE A 206 16.13 0.23 18.40
N ASP A 207 14.98 -0.09 18.95
CA ASP A 207 14.62 0.25 20.31
C ASP A 207 15.64 -0.34 21.28
N PRO A 208 16.17 0.42 22.26
CA PRO A 208 17.18 -0.08 23.19
C PRO A 208 16.67 -1.23 24.06
N ASP A 209 15.37 -1.28 24.33
CA ASP A 209 14.76 -2.24 25.24
C ASP A 209 14.35 -3.52 24.50
N THR A 210 13.84 -3.40 23.27
CA THR A 210 13.31 -4.55 22.49
C THR A 210 14.20 -4.97 21.32
N GLY A 211 15.13 -4.13 20.86
CA GLY A 211 15.93 -4.37 19.66
C GLY A 211 15.15 -4.25 18.35
N ALA A 212 13.93 -3.70 18.36
CA ALA A 212 13.03 -3.62 17.21
C ALA A 212 13.02 -2.24 16.54
N ALA A 213 12.76 -2.14 15.23
CA ALA A 213 12.70 -0.83 14.58
C ALA A 213 11.37 -0.13 14.88
N LEU A 214 11.40 1.19 15.15
CA LEU A 214 10.19 1.97 15.39
C LEU A 214 9.75 2.75 14.16
N TRP A 215 8.43 2.83 13.98
CA TRP A 215 7.80 3.51 12.86
C TRP A 215 6.64 4.39 13.32
N ILE A 216 6.49 5.54 12.68
CA ILE A 216 5.29 6.38 12.78
C ILE A 216 4.53 6.26 11.46
N ALA A 217 3.24 5.96 11.54
CA ALA A 217 2.30 5.94 10.45
C ALA A 217 1.38 7.16 10.54
N ILE A 218 1.50 8.10 9.62
CA ILE A 218 0.56 9.24 9.50
C ILE A 218 -0.59 8.81 8.60
N MET A 219 -1.81 8.80 9.14
CA MET A 219 -2.99 8.22 8.49
C MET A 219 -4.15 9.23 8.48
N PRO A 220 -5.18 9.03 7.64
CA PRO A 220 -6.38 9.87 7.68
C PRO A 220 -7.05 9.95 9.05
N ARG A 221 -7.02 8.88 9.87
CA ARG A 221 -7.68 8.88 11.19
C ARG A 221 -6.82 9.41 12.34
N GLY A 222 -5.50 9.41 12.20
CA GLY A 222 -4.59 9.73 13.29
C GLY A 222 -3.14 9.35 12.96
N ILE A 223 -2.35 9.22 14.02
CA ILE A 223 -0.96 8.79 13.99
C ILE A 223 -0.85 7.45 14.71
N GLY A 224 -0.30 6.43 14.05
CA GLY A 224 0.01 5.15 14.66
C GLY A 224 1.50 5.05 14.95
N VAL A 225 1.87 4.51 16.10
CA VAL A 225 3.25 4.16 16.45
C VAL A 225 3.35 2.65 16.37
N TYR A 226 4.32 2.16 15.62
CA TYR A 226 4.52 0.74 15.36
C TYR A 226 5.92 0.30 15.75
N GLU A 227 6.02 -0.95 16.17
CA GLU A 227 7.26 -1.68 16.35
C GLU A 227 7.37 -2.78 15.30
N GLU A 228 8.52 -2.87 14.66
CA GLU A 228 8.81 -3.88 13.64
C GLU A 228 9.80 -4.91 14.18
N GLN A 229 9.29 -6.13 14.37
CA GLN A 229 10.09 -7.30 14.70
C GLN A 229 10.07 -8.26 13.50
N GLY A 230 11.24 -8.49 12.90
CA GLY A 230 11.34 -9.21 11.64
C GLY A 230 10.73 -8.40 10.48
N SER A 231 9.66 -8.92 9.86
CA SER A 231 8.93 -8.27 8.74
C SER A 231 7.50 -7.86 9.09
N VAL A 232 7.13 -7.92 10.38
CA VAL A 232 5.78 -7.59 10.84
C VAL A 232 5.83 -6.36 11.72
N ARG A 233 4.97 -5.39 11.42
CA ARG A 233 4.75 -4.19 12.22
C ARG A 233 3.54 -4.38 13.13
N GLU A 234 3.78 -4.28 14.43
CA GLU A 234 2.75 -4.32 15.46
C GLU A 234 2.46 -2.91 15.97
N LEU A 235 1.19 -2.60 16.19
CA LEU A 235 0.76 -1.29 16.68
C LEU A 235 1.02 -1.19 18.18
N LEU A 236 1.85 -0.23 18.59
CA LEU A 236 2.14 0.07 19.99
C LEU A 236 1.18 1.11 20.57
N ALA A 237 0.92 2.18 19.81
CA ALA A 237 0.08 3.28 20.24
C ALA A 237 -0.62 3.92 19.06
N GLU A 238 -1.78 4.53 19.30
CA GLU A 238 -2.56 5.22 18.29
C GLU A 238 -3.07 6.54 18.85
N HIS A 239 -2.70 7.64 18.21
CA HIS A 239 -3.13 8.99 18.57
C HIS A 239 -4.13 9.46 17.52
N LEU A 240 -5.42 9.48 17.86
CA LEU A 240 -6.46 9.96 16.95
C LEU A 240 -6.33 11.47 16.76
N TRP A 241 -6.72 11.97 15.58
CA TRP A 241 -6.65 13.42 15.31
C TRP A 241 -7.50 14.25 16.26
N GLN A 242 -8.65 13.72 16.70
CA GLN A 242 -9.55 14.40 17.64
C GLN A 242 -8.92 14.60 19.03
N ASP A 243 -8.00 13.71 19.42
CA ASP A 243 -7.35 13.69 20.73
C ASP A 243 -5.93 14.30 20.65
N THR A 244 -5.42 14.57 19.45
CA THR A 244 -4.07 15.14 19.25
C THR A 244 -4.11 16.67 19.39
N GLN A 245 -3.54 17.21 20.46
CA GLN A 245 -3.49 18.64 20.74
C GLN A 245 -2.34 19.34 20.03
N THR A 246 -1.16 18.72 20.05
CA THR A 246 0.07 19.32 19.52
C THR A 246 0.81 18.32 18.67
N LEU A 247 1.24 18.78 17.48
CA LEU A 247 2.17 18.08 16.63
C LEU A 247 3.32 19.03 16.28
N GLN A 248 4.55 18.67 16.66
CA GLN A 248 5.73 19.51 16.42
C GLN A 248 6.83 18.69 15.76
N PHE A 249 7.53 19.32 14.82
CA PHE A 249 8.74 18.77 14.22
C PHE A 249 9.82 19.85 14.21
N ASP A 250 10.87 19.68 15.02
CA ASP A 250 12.03 20.54 15.06
C ASP A 250 13.29 19.77 14.68
N ARG A 251 13.80 20.04 13.47
CA ARG A 251 14.96 19.42 12.83
C ARG A 251 14.85 17.91 12.68
N LYS A 252 15.04 17.19 13.78
CA LYS A 252 14.98 15.73 13.87
C LYS A 252 14.01 15.25 14.94
N LYS A 253 13.52 16.14 15.82
CA LYS A 253 12.66 15.79 16.94
C LYS A 253 11.21 15.94 16.53
N PHE A 254 10.45 14.86 16.60
CA PHE A 254 9.02 14.81 16.38
C PHE A 254 8.31 14.64 17.73
N VAL A 255 7.36 15.52 18.05
CA VAL A 255 6.64 15.52 19.33
C VAL A 255 5.15 15.45 19.05
N ILE A 256 4.48 14.53 19.74
CA ILE A 256 3.04 14.35 19.74
C ILE A 256 2.55 14.59 21.17
N ILE A 257 1.58 15.47 21.35
CA ILE A 257 0.85 15.62 22.62
C ILE A 257 -0.60 15.26 22.35
N ALA A 258 -1.07 14.19 22.98
CA ALA A 258 -2.45 13.73 22.90
C ALA A 258 -3.13 13.86 24.27
N VAL A 259 -4.44 14.11 24.27
CA VAL A 259 -5.28 14.24 25.47
C VAL A 259 -6.47 13.29 25.32
N GLU A 260 -6.50 12.24 26.14
CA GLU A 260 -7.61 11.31 26.22
C GLU A 260 -8.32 11.48 27.56
N GLY A 261 -9.50 12.11 27.55
CA GLY A 261 -10.22 12.48 28.76
C GLY A 261 -9.44 13.49 29.61
N SER A 262 -8.99 13.07 30.80
CA SER A 262 -8.17 13.90 31.71
C SER A 262 -6.67 13.58 31.66
N GLN A 263 -6.26 12.59 30.87
CA GLN A 263 -4.86 12.20 30.75
C GLN A 263 -4.21 12.85 29.53
N GLN A 264 -3.03 13.44 29.73
CA GLN A 264 -2.20 13.97 28.65
C GLN A 264 -0.98 13.06 28.48
N THR A 265 -0.72 12.65 27.25
CA THR A 265 0.43 11.83 26.88
C THR A 265 1.33 12.61 25.93
N GLU A 266 2.61 12.72 26.29
CA GLU A 266 3.65 13.26 25.42
C GLU A 266 4.47 12.10 24.85
N SER A 267 4.59 12.04 23.52
CA SER A 267 5.41 11.07 22.81
C SER A 267 6.45 11.80 21.97
N ILE A 268 7.71 11.45 22.17
CA ILE A 268 8.86 12.10 21.52
C ILE A 268 9.61 11.06 20.71
N PHE A 269 9.87 11.39 19.45
CA PHE A 269 10.57 10.55 18.50
C PHE A 269 11.63 11.35 17.76
N TYR A 270 12.60 10.65 17.16
CA TYR A 270 13.65 11.25 16.35
C TYR A 270 13.74 10.60 14.97
N THR A 271 13.95 11.38 13.92
CA THR A 271 14.19 10.88 12.56
C THR A 271 15.69 10.87 12.23
N ASP A 272 16.10 10.11 11.21
CA ASP A 272 17.44 10.21 10.63
C ASP A 272 17.59 11.52 9.81
N HIS A 273 18.78 11.75 9.26
CA HIS A 273 19.09 12.96 8.52
C HIS A 273 18.14 13.18 7.33
N HIS A 274 17.47 14.33 7.31
CA HIS A 274 16.87 14.86 6.09
C HIS A 274 18.02 15.41 5.22
N THR A 275 18.60 14.60 4.31
CA THR A 275 19.32 15.20 3.18
C THR A 275 18.27 15.78 2.24
N LYS A 276 18.30 17.11 2.09
CA LYS A 276 17.57 17.82 1.04
C LYS A 276 18.08 17.39 -0.33
#